data_AF-A0A2N6CPG9-F1
#
_entry.id   AF-A0A2N6CPG9-F1
#
_cell.length_a   1.000
_cell.length_b   1.000
_cell.length_c   1.000
_cell.angle_alpha   90.00
_cell.angle_beta   90.00
_cell.angle_gamma   90.00
#
_symmetry.space_group_name_H-M   'P 1'
#
loop_
_entity.id
_entity.type
_entity.pdbx_description
1 polymer ?
#
loop_
_entity_poly.entity_id
_entity_poly.type
_entity_poly.pdbx_seq_one_letter_code
_entity_poly.pdbx_strand_id
1 'polypeptide(L)'
;MNQEPMWSPAPAQIASSQMQRFMDTAASTTGRAFSGYHDLHAWSIADPDTFWDAIWDFAGIVGDRGNGPALRDSHRMPGAVWFEGARLNFAENLLRHDSSAVALVYRREDY
;
A
#
# COMPACT_ATOMS: atom_id res chain seq x y z
N MET A 1 34.10 3.38 -8.07
CA MET A 1 32.71 3.69 -8.47
C MET A 1 32.14 4.60 -7.41
N ASN A 2 31.78 5.85 -7.74
CA ASN A 2 31.24 6.77 -6.75
C ASN A 2 29.83 6.29 -6.36
N GLN A 3 29.65 5.87 -5.10
CA GLN A 3 28.38 5.33 -4.57
C GLN A 3 27.48 6.43 -3.99
N GLU A 4 27.79 7.69 -4.28
CA GLU A 4 27.09 8.82 -3.70
C GLU A 4 25.84 9.13 -4.52
N PRO A 5 24.64 9.10 -3.91
CA PRO A 5 23.40 9.31 -4.63
C PRO A 5 23.34 10.74 -5.18
N MET A 6 22.91 10.88 -6.43
CA MET A 6 22.74 12.21 -7.07
C MET A 6 21.71 13.09 -6.35
N TRP A 7 20.80 12.48 -5.61
CA TRP A 7 19.77 13.16 -4.84
C TRP A 7 19.34 12.29 -3.66
N SER A 8 18.95 12.93 -2.56
CA SER A 8 18.28 12.27 -1.43
C SER A 8 17.20 13.19 -0.87
N PRO A 9 16.04 12.65 -0.46
CA PRO A 9 14.96 13.45 0.10
C PRO A 9 15.38 14.09 1.42
N ALA A 10 14.93 15.31 1.67
CA ALA A 10 15.13 15.95 2.95
C ALA A 10 14.37 15.19 4.06
N PRO A 11 14.84 15.19 5.32
CA PRO A 11 14.18 14.49 6.42
C PRO A 11 12.70 14.85 6.60
N ALA A 12 12.34 16.11 6.38
CA ALA A 12 10.95 16.57 6.45
C ALA A 12 10.06 15.93 5.35
N GLN A 13 10.60 15.72 4.14
CA GLN A 13 9.87 15.05 3.06
C GLN A 13 9.61 13.59 3.39
N ILE A 14 10.61 12.89 3.94
CA ILE A 14 10.48 11.51 4.42
C ILE A 14 9.38 11.44 5.47
N ALA A 15 9.45 12.29 6.50
CA ALA A 15 8.49 12.31 7.60
C ALA A 15 7.05 12.58 7.15
N SER A 16 6.85 13.43 6.13
CA SER A 16 5.53 13.75 5.58
C SER A 16 4.99 12.72 4.58
N SER A 17 5.78 11.71 4.21
CA SER A 17 5.41 10.75 3.17
C SER A 17 4.31 9.78 3.63
N GLN A 18 3.52 9.28 2.68
CA GLN A 18 2.56 8.21 2.96
C GLN A 18 3.26 6.92 3.40
N MET A 19 4.49 6.69 2.94
CA MET A 19 5.30 5.56 3.36
C MET A 19 5.62 5.62 4.85
N GLN A 20 6.04 6.78 5.36
CA GLN A 20 6.28 6.96 6.80
C GLN A 20 5.00 6.75 7.60
N ARG A 21 3.88 7.36 7.17
CA ARG A 21 2.59 7.17 7.81
C ARG A 21 2.15 5.70 7.85
N PHE A 22 2.39 4.95 6.78
CA PHE A 22 2.11 3.52 6.73
C PHE A 22 3.01 2.75 7.68
N MET A 23 4.33 3.01 7.69
CA MET A 23 5.26 2.37 8.63
C MET A 23 4.84 2.60 10.09
N ASP A 24 4.46 3.83 10.45
CA ASP A 24 4.02 4.17 11.82
C ASP A 24 2.72 3.43 12.17
N THR A 25 1.77 3.38 11.23
CA THR A 25 0.49 2.67 11.41
C THR A 25 0.72 1.17 11.56
N ALA A 26 1.48 0.56 10.65
CA ALA A 26 1.81 -0.85 10.67
C ALA A 26 2.59 -1.24 11.93
N ALA A 27 3.49 -0.37 12.41
CA ALA A 27 4.21 -0.59 13.66
C ALA A 27 3.24 -0.66 14.85
N SER A 28 2.26 0.24 14.89
CA SER A 28 1.26 0.27 15.97
C SER A 28 0.32 -0.95 15.96
N THR A 29 -0.06 -1.45 14.78
CA THR A 29 -1.02 -2.56 14.66
C THR A 29 -0.37 -3.93 14.79
N THR A 30 0.88 -4.08 14.34
CA THR A 30 1.61 -5.37 14.35
C THR A 30 2.58 -5.51 15.52
N GLY A 31 2.89 -4.42 16.23
CA GLY A 31 3.93 -4.38 17.27
C GLY A 31 5.36 -4.45 16.73
N ARG A 32 5.55 -4.39 15.40
CA ARG A 32 6.87 -4.39 14.75
C ARG A 32 7.49 -2.99 14.79
N ALA A 33 8.81 -2.91 14.79
CA ALA A 33 9.54 -1.66 14.62
C ALA A 33 10.14 -1.62 13.21
N PHE A 34 9.98 -0.49 12.52
CA PHE A 34 10.59 -0.24 11.22
C PHE A 34 11.57 0.94 11.33
N SER A 35 12.86 0.70 11.10
CA SER A 35 13.88 1.75 11.08
C SER A 35 13.92 2.52 9.75
N GLY A 36 13.26 1.97 8.73
CA GLY A 36 13.12 2.59 7.43
C GLY A 36 12.58 1.61 6.39
N TYR A 37 12.66 2.03 5.12
CA TYR A 37 12.11 1.28 3.99
C TYR A 37 12.62 -0.17 3.89
N HIS A 38 13.90 -0.41 4.21
CA HIS A 38 14.48 -1.75 4.13
C HIS A 38 13.81 -2.76 5.06
N ASP A 39 13.48 -2.35 6.29
CA ASP A 39 12.78 -3.21 7.24
C ASP A 39 11.35 -3.47 6.81
N LEU A 40 10.66 -2.43 6.31
CA LEU A 40 9.31 -2.57 5.78
C LEU A 40 9.28 -3.54 4.58
N HIS A 41 10.23 -3.39 3.67
CA HIS A 41 10.36 -4.27 2.51
C HIS A 41 10.70 -5.71 2.91
N ALA A 42 11.63 -5.90 3.85
CA ALA A 42 11.96 -7.23 4.37
C ALA A 42 10.73 -7.90 4.98
N TRP A 43 9.91 -7.16 5.72
CA TRP A 43 8.63 -7.65 6.24
C TRP A 43 7.65 -8.03 5.12
N SER A 44 7.47 -7.18 4.11
CA SER A 44 6.53 -7.45 2.99
C SER A 44 6.82 -8.76 2.25
N ILE A 45 8.08 -9.21 2.26
CA ILE A 45 8.51 -10.46 1.64
C ILE A 45 8.40 -11.63 2.61
N ALA A 46 8.84 -11.43 3.86
CA ALA A 46 8.88 -12.49 4.86
C ALA A 46 7.47 -12.91 5.32
N ASP A 47 6.53 -11.98 5.35
CA ASP A 47 5.16 -12.18 5.83
C ASP A 47 4.18 -11.35 4.98
N PRO A 48 3.98 -11.75 3.71
CA PRO A 48 3.11 -11.02 2.78
C PRO A 48 1.65 -11.02 3.24
N ASP A 49 1.22 -12.04 3.97
CA ASP A 49 -0.15 -12.17 4.45
C ASP A 49 -0.53 -11.01 5.38
N THR A 50 0.23 -10.86 6.47
CA THR A 50 0.03 -9.77 7.44
C THR A 50 0.31 -8.40 6.82
N PHE A 51 1.28 -8.32 5.91
CA PHE A 51 1.61 -7.07 5.21
C PHE A 51 0.45 -6.55 4.38
N TRP A 52 -0.17 -7.42 3.58
CA TRP A 52 -1.25 -7.02 2.69
C TRP A 52 -2.57 -6.78 3.43
N ASP A 53 -2.79 -7.42 4.57
CA ASP A 53 -3.88 -7.03 5.49
C ASP A 53 -3.68 -5.63 6.06
N ALA A 54 -2.47 -5.30 6.51
CA ALA A 54 -2.18 -3.95 6.99
C ALA A 54 -2.37 -2.90 5.89
N ILE A 55 -2.06 -3.22 4.62
CA ILE A 55 -2.30 -2.34 3.48
C ILE A 55 -3.81 -2.17 3.22
N TRP A 56 -4.60 -3.24 3.30
CA TRP A 56 -6.05 -3.17 3.11
C TRP A 56 -6.67 -2.17 4.08
N ASP A 57 -6.31 -2.26 5.36
CA ASP A 57 -6.78 -1.38 6.41
C ASP A 57 -6.27 0.05 6.25
N PHE A 58 -4.96 0.21 5.98
CA PHE A 58 -4.35 1.53 5.82
C PHE A 58 -4.88 2.32 4.62
N ALA A 59 -5.08 1.65 3.47
CA ALA A 59 -5.67 2.25 2.28
C ALA A 59 -7.18 2.51 2.47
N GLY A 60 -7.78 1.92 3.51
CA GLY A 60 -9.19 1.99 3.83
C GLY A 60 -10.05 1.38 2.74
N ILE A 61 -9.67 0.23 2.19
CA ILE A 61 -10.39 -0.39 1.07
C ILE A 61 -11.86 -0.63 1.45
N VAL A 62 -12.77 -0.16 0.61
CA VAL A 62 -14.21 -0.34 0.77
C VAL A 62 -14.60 -1.68 0.17
N GLY A 63 -15.10 -2.57 1.02
CA GLY A 63 -15.51 -3.91 0.64
C GLY A 63 -15.54 -4.86 1.82
N ASP A 64 -15.83 -6.11 1.54
CA ASP A 64 -15.69 -7.22 2.48
C ASP A 64 -14.34 -7.89 2.25
N ARG A 65 -13.44 -7.79 3.23
CA ARG A 65 -12.13 -8.45 3.18
C ARG A 65 -12.25 -9.98 3.28
N GLY A 66 -13.33 -10.50 3.85
CA GLY A 66 -13.48 -11.90 4.19
C GLY A 66 -12.54 -12.34 5.32
N ASN A 67 -12.64 -13.61 5.72
CA ASN A 67 -11.88 -14.19 6.84
C ASN A 67 -10.65 -15.01 6.42
N GLY A 68 -10.41 -15.15 5.11
CA GLY A 68 -9.28 -15.92 4.57
C GLY A 68 -7.97 -15.14 4.62
N PRO A 69 -6.82 -15.81 4.44
CA PRO A 69 -5.52 -15.13 4.31
C PRO A 69 -5.52 -14.17 3.10
N ALA A 70 -4.75 -13.10 3.19
CA ALA A 70 -4.49 -12.18 2.09
C ALA A 70 -3.73 -12.87 0.97
N LEU A 71 -2.90 -13.87 1.28
CA LEU A 71 -2.21 -14.68 0.29
C LEU A 71 -2.22 -16.16 0.62
N ARG A 72 -2.82 -16.96 -0.26
CA ARG A 72 -2.71 -18.43 -0.26
C ARG A 72 -1.85 -18.90 -1.43
N ASP A 73 -1.17 -20.03 -1.24
CA ASP A 73 -0.35 -20.69 -2.27
C ASP A 73 0.77 -19.78 -2.82
N SER A 74 1.42 -18.97 -1.97
CA SER A 74 2.45 -17.98 -2.35
C SER A 74 3.61 -18.54 -3.18
N HIS A 75 3.89 -19.84 -3.05
CA HIS A 75 4.97 -20.54 -3.75
C HIS A 75 4.58 -20.95 -5.19
N ARG A 76 3.30 -20.85 -5.56
CA ARG A 76 2.79 -21.26 -6.87
C ARG A 76 2.76 -20.07 -7.83
N MET A 77 3.63 -20.10 -8.84
CA MET A 77 3.63 -19.13 -9.93
C MET A 77 3.58 -19.84 -11.29
N PRO A 78 2.44 -19.80 -12.03
CA PRO A 78 1.14 -19.23 -11.66
C PRO A 78 0.36 -20.07 -10.64
N GLY A 79 -0.61 -19.47 -9.93
CA GLY A 79 -1.57 -20.19 -9.07
C GLY A 79 -1.75 -19.63 -7.66
N ALA A 80 -0.96 -18.63 -7.25
CA ALA A 80 -1.20 -17.89 -6.01
C ALA A 80 -2.58 -17.22 -6.00
N VAL A 81 -3.26 -17.27 -4.85
CA VAL A 81 -4.61 -16.71 -4.66
C VAL A 81 -4.53 -15.57 -3.66
N TRP A 82 -4.86 -14.37 -4.11
CA TRP A 82 -4.91 -13.17 -3.28
C TRP A 82 -6.32 -12.94 -2.75
N PHE A 83 -6.42 -12.60 -1.46
CA PHE A 83 -7.65 -12.19 -0.78
C PHE A 83 -8.82 -13.16 -1.02
N GLU A 84 -8.60 -14.44 -0.72
CA GLU A 84 -9.60 -15.48 -0.99
C GLU A 84 -10.91 -15.21 -0.21
N GLY A 85 -12.00 -15.05 -0.97
CA GLY A 85 -13.32 -14.73 -0.41
C GLY A 85 -13.60 -13.24 -0.24
N ALA A 86 -12.64 -12.36 -0.49
CA ALA A 86 -12.87 -10.91 -0.47
C ALA A 86 -13.81 -10.48 -1.61
N ARG A 87 -14.66 -9.48 -1.33
CA ARG A 87 -15.60 -8.89 -2.26
C ARG A 87 -15.47 -7.39 -2.20
N LEU A 88 -15.13 -6.76 -3.32
CA LEU A 88 -15.05 -5.31 -3.43
C LEU A 88 -15.55 -4.84 -4.78
N ASN A 89 -15.89 -3.56 -4.87
CA ASN A 89 -16.12 -2.89 -6.14
C ASN A 89 -14.98 -1.88 -6.41
N PHE A 90 -14.33 -2.03 -7.56
CA PHE A 90 -13.20 -1.18 -7.91
C PHE A 90 -13.60 0.28 -8.15
N ALA A 91 -14.74 0.51 -8.82
CA ALA A 91 -15.23 1.86 -9.09
C ALA A 91 -15.66 2.57 -7.80
N GLU A 92 -16.28 1.86 -6.86
CA GLU A 92 -16.61 2.37 -5.53
C GLU A 92 -15.36 2.87 -4.80
N ASN A 93 -14.29 2.08 -4.80
CA ASN A 93 -13.03 2.46 -4.17
C ASN A 93 -12.37 3.70 -4.82
N LEU A 94 -12.44 3.82 -6.15
CA LEU A 94 -11.87 4.96 -6.87
C LEU A 94 -12.73 6.24 -6.75
N LEU A 95 -14.06 6.10 -6.72
CA LEU A 95 -15.01 7.21 -6.79
C LEU A 95 -15.63 7.60 -5.45
N ARG A 96 -15.13 7.04 -4.34
CA ARG A 96 -15.61 7.33 -2.96
C ARG A 96 -15.38 8.77 -2.48
N HIS A 97 -14.56 9.54 -3.17
CA HIS A 97 -14.16 10.88 -2.75
C HIS A 97 -15.23 11.93 -3.12
N ASP A 98 -15.11 13.14 -2.55
CA ASP A 98 -16.08 14.21 -2.71
C ASP A 98 -16.47 14.44 -4.19
N SER A 99 -17.76 14.32 -4.47
CA SER A 99 -18.34 14.51 -5.81
C SER A 99 -18.10 15.90 -6.40
N SER A 100 -17.76 16.90 -5.58
CA SER A 100 -17.44 18.26 -6.01
C SER A 100 -15.96 18.48 -6.35
N ALA A 101 -15.08 17.54 -5.98
CA ALA A 101 -13.66 17.62 -6.29
C ALA A 101 -13.39 17.24 -7.77
N VAL A 102 -12.35 17.85 -8.36
CA VAL A 102 -11.94 17.51 -9.72
C VAL A 102 -11.33 16.11 -9.75
N ALA A 103 -12.02 15.16 -10.38
CA ALA A 103 -11.56 13.77 -10.54
C ALA A 103 -10.71 13.56 -11.80
N LEU A 104 -11.00 14.30 -12.88
CA LEU A 104 -10.32 14.16 -14.17
C LEU A 104 -9.91 15.53 -14.70
N VAL A 105 -8.60 15.76 -14.85
CA VAL A 105 -8.05 16.90 -15.58
C VAL A 105 -7.73 16.45 -17.00
N TYR A 106 -8.60 16.76 -17.94
CA TYR A 106 -8.34 16.55 -19.36
C TYR A 106 -7.75 17.83 -19.98
N ARG A 107 -6.78 17.66 -20.89
CA ARG A 107 -6.20 18.71 -21.72
C ARG A 107 -6.11 18.20 -23.15
N ARG A 108 -6.53 19.04 -24.10
CA ARG A 108 -6.35 18.83 -25.53
C ARG A 108 -5.40 19.91 -26.05
N GLU A 109 -4.62 19.60 -27.07
CA GLU A 109 -3.66 20.53 -27.67
C GLU A 109 -4.31 21.64 -28.52
N ASP A 110 -5.64 21.61 -28.72
CA ASP A 110 -6.36 22.64 -29.46
C ASP A 110 -6.78 23.80 -28.54
N TYR A 111 -6.16 24.96 -28.79
CA TYR A 111 -6.31 26.34 -28.24
C TYR A 111 -5.40 26.74 -27.06
#